data_AF-A0A4Q7YIV2-F1
#
_entry.id   AF-A0A4Q7YIV2-F1
#
_cell.length_a   1.000
_cell.length_b   1.000
_cell.length_c   1.000
_cell.angle_alpha   90.00
_cell.angle_beta   90.00
_cell.angle_gamma   90.00
#
_symmetry.space_group_name_H-M   'P 1'
#
loop_
_entity.id
_entity.type
_entity.pdbx_description
1 polymer ?
#
loop_
_entity_poly.entity_id
_entity_poly.type
_entity_poly.pdbx_seq_one_letter_code
_entity_poly.pdbx_strand_id
1 'polypeptide(L)' 'MERQRLGWTMEQRAGVKRYFTMGTVLVALGVVLSIFLIASGNAGGWALLAIMVVPWILTYVYLRSLGKNQP' A
#
# COMPACT_ATOMS: atom_id res chain seq x y z
N MET A 1 -11.95 28.67 -17.22
CA MET A 1 -11.81 27.27 -16.77
C MET A 1 -10.74 27.22 -15.71
N GLU A 2 -11.15 27.27 -14.45
CA GLU A 2 -10.26 27.24 -13.29
C GLU A 2 -9.66 25.84 -13.18
N ARG A 3 -8.35 25.72 -13.42
CA ARG A 3 -7.62 24.48 -13.18
C ARG A 3 -7.60 24.26 -11.67
N GLN A 4 -8.56 23.50 -11.15
CA GLN A 4 -8.51 22.98 -9.79
C GLN A 4 -7.17 22.26 -9.61
N ARG A 5 -6.20 22.92 -8.96
CA ARG A 5 -5.01 22.25 -8.45
C ARG A 5 -5.49 21.36 -7.31
N LEU A 6 -5.97 20.17 -7.64
CA LEU A 6 -6.36 19.11 -6.69
C LEU A 6 -5.10 18.52 -6.02
N GLY A 7 -4.27 19.38 -5.44
CA GLY A 7 -3.20 18.96 -4.54
C GLY A 7 -3.84 18.66 -3.18
N TRP A 8 -3.52 17.50 -2.59
CA TRP A 8 -3.95 17.18 -1.24
C TRP A 8 -3.52 18.26 -0.25
N THR A 9 -4.42 18.60 0.68
CA THR A 9 -4.07 19.45 1.81
C THR A 9 -3.05 18.73 2.71
N MET A 10 -2.30 19.50 3.51
CA MET A 10 -1.32 18.94 4.44
C MET A 10 -1.95 17.94 5.42
N GLU A 11 -3.18 18.20 5.84
CA GLU A 11 -3.95 17.31 6.72
C GLU A 11 -4.32 15.99 6.01
N GLN A 12 -4.79 16.06 4.76
CA GLN A 12 -5.09 14.88 3.95
C GLN A 12 -3.84 14.02 3.74
N ARG A 13 -2.69 14.65 3.44
CA ARG A 13 -1.43 13.95 3.25
C ARG A 13 -0.95 13.25 4.54
N ALA A 14 -1.10 13.91 5.69
CA ALA A 14 -0.76 13.32 6.98
C ALA A 14 -1.68 12.14 7.33
N GLY A 15 -2.99 12.28 7.07
CA GLY A 15 -3.97 11.21 7.25
C GLY A 15 -3.66 10.00 6.38
N VAL A 16 -3.47 10.20 5.08
CA VAL A 16 -3.13 9.11 4.14
C VAL A 16 -1.82 8.44 4.52
N LYS A 17 -0.81 9.20 4.93
CA LYS A 17 0.47 8.63 5.39
C LYS A 17 0.27 7.75 6.63
N ARG A 18 -0.55 8.17 7.61
CA ARG A 18 -0.87 7.37 8.81
C ARG A 18 -1.59 6.07 8.44
N TYR A 19 -2.64 6.14 7.62
CA TYR A 19 -3.37 4.95 7.19
C TYR A 19 -2.49 4.00 6.37
N PHE A 20 -1.66 4.52 5.48
CA PHE A 20 -0.72 3.72 4.72
C PHE A 20 0.32 3.03 5.62
N THR A 21 0.84 3.71 6.64
CA THR A 21 1.74 3.09 7.63
C THR A 21 1.04 1.98 8.41
N MET A 22 -0.18 2.21 8.90
CA MET A 22 -0.97 1.17 9.59
C MET A 22 -1.24 -0.03 8.68
N GLY A 23 -1.64 0.21 7.43
CA GLY A 23 -1.84 -0.83 6.43
C GLY A 23 -0.56 -1.58 6.09
N THR A 24 0.59 -0.90 6.08
CA THR A 24 1.89 -1.54 5.83
C THR A 24 2.25 -2.54 6.93
N VAL A 25 1.91 -2.26 8.19
CA VAL A 25 2.10 -3.22 9.30
C VAL A 25 1.25 -4.48 9.07
N LEU A 26 -0.02 -4.31 8.67
CA LEU A 26 -0.90 -5.46 8.37
C LEU A 26 -0.39 -6.27 7.18
N VAL A 27 0.06 -5.61 6.11
CA VAL A 27 0.66 -6.26 4.95
C VAL A 27 1.92 -7.03 5.35
N ALA A 28 2.77 -6.47 6.21
CA ALA A 28 3.96 -7.16 6.70
C ALA A 28 3.61 -8.44 7.47
N LEU A 29 2.61 -8.40 8.35
CA LEU A 29 2.11 -9.59 9.06
C LEU A 29 1.53 -10.62 8.08
N GLY A 30 0.77 -10.18 7.08
CA GLY A 30 0.22 -11.04 6.04
C GLY A 30 1.30 -11.71 5.18
N VAL A 31 2.38 -11.01 4.87
CA VAL A 31 3.55 -11.56 4.16
C VAL A 31 4.26 -12.62 5.02
N VAL A 32 4.48 -12.35 6.31
CA VAL A 32 5.07 -13.33 7.23
C VAL A 32 4.22 -14.60 7.29
N LEU A 33 2.90 -14.46 7.44
CA LEU A 33 1.98 -15.59 7.41
C LEU A 33 2.02 -16.34 6.07
N SER A 34 2.08 -15.62 4.95
CA SER A 34 2.18 -16.22 3.62
C SER A 34 3.45 -17.06 3.46
N ILE A 35 4.59 -16.55 3.92
CA ILE A 35 5.88 -17.27 3.92
C ILE A 35 5.78 -18.55 4.76
N PHE A 36 5.17 -18.46 5.96
CA PHE A 36 4.94 -19.62 6.81
C PHE A 36 4.09 -20.69 6.11
N LEU A 37 3.00 -20.30 5.45
CA LEU A 37 2.13 -21.21 4.71
C LEU A 37 2.85 -21.84 3.51
N ILE A 38 3.66 -21.08 2.77
CA ILE A 38 4.46 -21.61 1.66
C ILE A 38 5.46 -22.65 2.19
N ALA A 39 6.16 -22.32 3.29
CA ALA A 39 7.12 -23.22 3.92
C ALA A 39 6.46 -24.51 4.44
N SER A 40 5.19 -24.44 4.87
CA SER A 40 4.40 -25.60 5.29
C SER A 40 3.82 -26.41 4.12
N GLY A 41 4.18 -26.11 2.87
CA GLY A 41 3.67 -26.78 1.67
C GLY A 41 2.25 -26.38 1.28
N ASN A 42 1.69 -25.31 1.85
CA ASN A 42 0.35 -24.83 1.52
C ASN A 42 0.39 -23.87 0.32
N ALA A 43 -0.12 -24.33 -0.82
CA ALA A 43 -0.20 -23.54 -2.04
C ALA A 43 -1.02 -22.23 -1.89
N GLY A 44 -1.96 -22.16 -0.93
CA GLY A 44 -2.71 -20.96 -0.61
C GLY A 44 -1.85 -19.80 -0.10
N GLY A 45 -0.65 -20.08 0.42
CA GLY A 45 0.30 -19.04 0.82
C GLY A 45 0.74 -18.15 -0.35
N TRP A 46 0.84 -18.69 -1.57
CA TRP A 46 1.13 -17.90 -2.77
C TRP A 46 0.00 -16.93 -3.12
N ALA A 47 -1.26 -17.38 -3.00
CA ALA A 47 -2.42 -16.54 -3.25
C ALA A 47 -2.52 -15.40 -2.21
N LEU A 48 -2.32 -15.72 -0.92
CA LEU A 48 -2.30 -14.71 0.13
C LEU A 48 -1.18 -13.69 -0.09
N LEU A 49 0.02 -14.16 -0.48
CA LEU A 49 1.15 -13.29 -0.78
C LEU A 49 0.81 -12.29 -1.89
N ALA A 50 0.22 -12.78 -2.99
CA ALA A 50 -0.18 -11.94 -4.11
C ALA A 50 -1.23 -10.89 -3.69
N ILE A 51 -2.24 -11.29 -2.91
CA ILE A 51 -3.30 -10.40 -2.41
C ILE A 51 -2.73 -9.32 -1.49
N MET A 52 -1.68 -9.61 -0.71
CA MET A 52 -1.06 -8.62 0.17
C MET A 52 -0.11 -7.69 -0.58
N VAL A 53 0.76 -8.23 -1.44
CA VAL A 53 1.87 -7.48 -2.04
C VAL A 53 1.41 -6.62 -3.22
N VAL A 54 0.54 -7.14 -4.09
CA VAL A 54 0.12 -6.41 -5.31
C VAL A 54 -0.59 -5.09 -5.02
N PRO A 55 -1.68 -5.04 -4.22
CA PRO A 55 -2.34 -3.78 -3.93
C PRO A 55 -1.48 -2.84 -3.08
N TRP A 56 -0.60 -3.38 -2.22
CA TRP A 56 0.34 -2.55 -1.46
C TRP A 56 1.34 -1.84 -2.38
N ILE A 57 1.95 -2.55 -3.33
CA ILE A 57 2.86 -1.95 -4.33
C ILE A 57 2.11 -0.92 -5.16
N LEU A 58 0.91 -1.25 -5.65
CA LEU A 58 0.11 -0.33 -6.47
C LEU A 58 -0.20 0.96 -5.72
N THR A 59 -0.63 0.84 -4.45
CA THR A 59 -0.89 1.99 -3.57
C THR A 59 0.38 2.79 -3.31
N TYR A 60 1.50 2.12 -3.02
CA TYR A 60 2.77 2.79 -2.79
C TYR A 60 3.24 3.60 -4.02
N VAL A 61 3.17 3.00 -5.20
CA VAL A 61 3.55 3.66 -6.47
C VAL A 61 2.63 4.83 -6.75
N TYR A 62 1.32 4.68 -6.53
CA TYR A 62 0.34 5.74 -6.71
C TYR A 62 0.58 6.93 -5.74
N LEU A 63 0.80 6.65 -4.45
CA LEU A 63 1.12 7.70 -3.48
C LEU A 63 2.44 8.40 -3.81
N ARG A 64 3.43 7.65 -4.31
CA ARG A 64 4.72 8.20 -4.73
C ARG A 64 4.61 9.06 -5.99
N SER A 65 3.76 8.70 -6.95
CA SER A 65 3.55 9.50 -8.16
C SER A 65 2.82 10.81 -7.86
N LEU A 66 1.85 10.80 -6.93
CA LEU A 66 1.19 12.02 -6.45
C LEU A 66 2.18 12.99 -5.80
N GLY A 67 3.11 12.51 -4.97
CA GLY A 67 4.11 13.37 -4.34
C GLY A 67 5.13 13.98 -5.31
N LYS A 68 5.34 13.38 -6.48
CA LYS A 68 6.22 13.91 -7.54
C LYS A 68 5.55 14.95 -8.45
N ASN A 69 4.22 14.90 -8.54
CA ASN A 69 3.42 15.76 -9.42
C ASN A 69 2.78 16.95 -8.69
N GLN A 70 3.11 17.16 -7.41
CA GLN A 70 2.73 18.37 -6.67
C GLN A 70 3.70 19.52 -7.03
N PRO A 71 3.21 20.69 -7.48
CA PRO A 71 4.04 21.85 -7.81
C PRO A 71 4.68 22.49 -6.58
#